data_AF-A0A117MHB5-F1
#
_entry.id   AF-A0A117MHB5-F1
#
_cell.length_a   1.000
_cell.length_b   1.000
_cell.length_c   1.000
_cell.angle_alpha   90.00
_cell.angle_beta   90.00
_cell.angle_gamma   90.00
#
_symmetry.space_group_name_H-M   'P 1'
#
loop_
_entity.id
_entity.type
_entity.pdbx_description
1 polymer ?
#
loop_
_entity_poly.entity_id
_entity_poly.type
_entity_poly.pdbx_seq_one_letter_code
_entity_poly.pdbx_strand_id
1 'polypeptide(L)'
;MKEDIPKSLVGLGLEEWYTSLKDEEKRIFLRYLNKVGITENARDLLLAIARASNEEENYNFAMLVASYGIDIGPEDMTSFLLMEELITALVESEQYEEAKEVCFIALEMFPKLTEKLIEANNGNIPKKMACRNRLIDIVVGVDGDYDFAERLLHDFVDKGILQPEELSLRLNSLKIHRLQRGFDMIFTLRPKEN
;
A
#
# COMPACT_ATOMS: atom_id res chain seq x y z
N MET A 1 27.74 21.01 -7.29
CA MET A 1 28.67 20.02 -6.70
C MET A 1 28.24 18.68 -7.29
N LYS A 2 29.08 17.91 -7.99
CA LYS A 2 28.71 16.55 -8.39
C LYS A 2 28.61 15.76 -7.08
N GLU A 3 27.40 15.42 -6.66
CA GLU A 3 27.22 14.51 -5.53
C GLU A 3 27.81 13.17 -5.95
N ASP A 4 28.83 12.71 -5.23
CA ASP A 4 29.42 11.39 -5.46
C ASP A 4 28.34 10.33 -5.22
N ILE A 5 27.99 9.59 -6.27
CA ILE A 5 27.07 8.46 -6.18
C ILE A 5 27.69 7.46 -5.19
N PRO A 6 26.96 7.04 -4.13
CA PRO A 6 27.49 6.04 -3.21
C PRO A 6 27.88 4.77 -3.98
N LYS A 7 29.11 4.29 -3.78
CA LYS A 7 29.64 3.11 -4.49
C LYS A 7 28.74 1.87 -4.32
N SER A 8 28.03 1.79 -3.20
CA SER A 8 27.05 0.75 -2.93
C SER A 8 25.87 0.76 -3.90
N LEU A 9 25.42 1.92 -4.37
CA LEU A 9 24.33 2.01 -5.35
C LEU A 9 24.77 1.51 -6.73
N VAL A 10 26.02 1.77 -7.10
CA VAL A 10 26.62 1.23 -8.34
C VAL A 10 26.65 -0.30 -8.29
N GLY A 11 26.97 -0.89 -7.14
CA GLY A 11 26.94 -2.34 -6.96
C GLY A 11 25.53 -2.96 -7.07
N LEU A 12 24.49 -2.15 -6.86
CA LEU A 12 23.09 -2.55 -6.95
C LEU A 12 22.43 -2.19 -8.30
N GLY A 13 23.14 -1.53 -9.21
CA GLY A 13 22.58 -1.09 -10.50
C GLY A 13 21.55 0.05 -10.35
N LEU A 14 21.65 0.85 -9.29
CA LEU A 14 20.71 1.95 -8.99
C LEU A 14 21.24 3.33 -9.42
N GLU A 15 22.40 3.41 -10.04
CA GLU A 15 23.10 4.65 -10.36
C GLU A 15 22.31 5.56 -11.32
N GLU A 16 21.69 4.99 -12.37
CA GLU A 16 20.96 5.77 -13.36
C GLU A 16 19.70 6.39 -12.74
N TRP A 17 18.92 5.56 -12.04
CA TRP A 17 17.74 6.04 -11.33
C TRP A 17 18.09 7.07 -10.27
N TYR A 18 19.10 6.80 -9.42
CA TYR A 18 19.54 7.76 -8.41
C TYR A 18 19.96 9.09 -9.05
N THR A 19 20.65 9.06 -10.19
CA THR A 19 21.07 10.27 -10.90
C THR A 19 19.87 11.06 -11.45
N SER A 20 18.79 10.37 -11.83
CA SER A 20 17.55 10.98 -12.33
C SER A 20 16.75 11.74 -11.25
N LEU A 21 16.97 11.42 -9.97
CA LEU A 21 16.32 12.09 -8.85
C LEU A 21 16.72 13.56 -8.74
N LYS A 22 15.79 14.40 -8.27
CA LYS A 22 16.07 15.79 -7.91
C LYS A 22 17.00 15.85 -6.70
N ASP A 23 17.70 16.97 -6.51
CA ASP A 23 18.64 17.15 -5.40
C ASP A 23 17.98 16.96 -4.02
N GLU A 24 16.70 17.33 -3.88
CA GLU A 24 15.95 17.08 -2.65
C GLU A 24 15.66 15.60 -2.43
N GLU A 25 15.18 14.91 -3.46
CA GLU A 25 14.92 13.46 -3.46
C GLU A 25 16.21 12.67 -3.18
N LYS A 26 17.36 13.11 -3.72
CA LYS A 26 18.68 12.53 -3.42
C LYS A 26 19.05 12.67 -1.94
N ARG A 27 18.88 13.86 -1.35
CA ARG A 27 19.15 14.08 0.09
C ARG A 27 18.24 13.20 0.96
N ILE A 28 16.96 13.10 0.61
CA ILE A 28 16.00 12.24 1.32
C ILE A 28 16.40 10.76 1.18
N PHE A 29 16.73 10.33 -0.04
CA PHE A 29 17.21 8.97 -0.31
C PHE A 29 18.43 8.63 0.55
N LEU A 30 19.45 9.48 0.56
CA LEU A 30 20.66 9.27 1.35
C LEU A 30 20.38 9.24 2.86
N ARG A 31 19.44 10.05 3.35
CA ARG A 31 18.99 10.00 4.75
C ARG A 31 18.43 8.62 5.09
N TYR A 32 17.52 8.10 4.27
CA TYR A 32 16.94 6.78 4.51
C TYR A 32 17.93 5.64 4.29
N LEU A 33 18.79 5.72 3.27
CA LEU A 33 19.88 4.78 3.05
C LEU A 33 20.78 4.66 4.29
N ASN A 34 21.13 5.78 4.92
CA ASN A 34 21.91 5.79 6.16
C ASN A 34 21.16 5.18 7.35
N LYS A 35 19.82 5.29 7.38
CA LYS A 35 18.97 4.75 8.44
C LYS A 35 18.80 3.23 8.31
N VAL A 36 18.52 2.73 7.10
CA VAL A 36 18.19 1.32 6.84
C VAL A 36 19.41 0.46 6.51
N GLY A 37 20.51 1.08 6.10
CA GLY A 37 21.71 0.39 5.64
C GLY A 37 21.59 -0.15 4.20
N ILE A 38 22.69 -0.70 3.70
CA ILE A 38 22.73 -1.34 2.38
C ILE A 38 22.29 -2.80 2.52
N THR A 39 21.43 -3.24 1.60
CA THR A 39 21.01 -4.65 1.47
C THR A 39 21.76 -5.34 0.34
N GLU A 40 21.59 -6.66 0.20
CA GLU A 40 22.24 -7.46 -0.85
C GLU A 40 21.63 -7.26 -2.23
N ASN A 41 20.36 -6.85 -2.31
CA ASN A 41 19.67 -6.62 -3.58
C ASN A 41 18.94 -5.26 -3.61
N ALA A 42 18.83 -4.71 -4.82
CA ALA A 42 18.29 -3.38 -5.05
C ALA A 42 16.84 -3.23 -4.58
N ARG A 43 16.00 -4.24 -4.83
CA ARG A 43 14.56 -4.16 -4.56
C ARG A 43 14.25 -4.22 -3.07
N ASP A 44 15.00 -5.00 -2.30
CA ASP A 44 14.91 -5.04 -0.85
C ASP A 44 15.41 -3.73 -0.23
N LEU A 45 16.42 -3.09 -0.82
CA LEU A 45 16.84 -1.74 -0.41
C LEU A 45 15.70 -0.75 -0.61
N LEU A 46 15.11 -0.74 -1.82
CA LEU A 46 13.99 0.14 -2.15
C LEU A 46 12.78 -0.12 -1.25
N LEU A 47 12.48 -1.38 -0.95
CA LEU A 47 11.41 -1.75 -0.01
C LEU A 47 11.68 -1.23 1.40
N ALA A 48 12.90 -1.40 1.91
CA ALA A 48 13.29 -0.88 3.22
C ALA A 48 13.19 0.65 3.29
N ILE A 49 13.60 1.35 2.22
CA ILE A 49 13.51 2.81 2.11
C ILE A 49 12.04 3.26 2.01
N ALA A 50 11.20 2.58 1.21
CA ALA A 50 9.78 2.90 1.08
C ALA A 50 9.06 2.77 2.44
N ARG A 51 9.32 1.69 3.18
CA ARG A 51 8.84 1.49 4.56
C ARG A 51 9.25 2.62 5.49
N ALA A 52 10.56 2.91 5.54
CA ALA A 52 11.07 3.97 6.41
C ALA A 52 10.52 5.36 6.04
N SER A 53 10.18 5.56 4.77
CA SER A 53 9.55 6.79 4.27
C SER A 53 8.08 6.88 4.69
N ASN A 54 7.32 5.79 4.57
CA ASN A 54 5.94 5.69 5.08
C ASN A 54 5.88 5.91 6.60
N GLU A 55 6.79 5.31 7.37
CA GLU A 55 6.86 5.48 8.83
C GLU A 55 7.10 6.93 9.28
N GLU A 56 7.76 7.73 8.43
CA GLU A 56 8.02 9.15 8.67
C GLU A 56 7.06 10.07 7.88
N GLU A 57 5.96 9.50 7.38
CA GLU A 57 4.90 10.21 6.66
C GLU A 57 5.39 10.95 5.40
N ASN A 58 6.52 10.53 4.84
CA ASN A 58 7.07 11.07 3.59
C ASN A 58 6.50 10.30 2.38
N TYR A 59 5.17 10.36 2.24
CA TYR A 59 4.42 9.53 1.32
C TYR A 59 4.81 9.76 -0.14
N ASN A 60 5.02 11.01 -0.57
CA ASN A 60 5.47 11.30 -1.93
C ASN A 60 6.77 10.59 -2.30
N PHE A 61 7.71 10.52 -1.35
CA PHE A 61 8.96 9.82 -1.57
C PHE A 61 8.79 8.30 -1.47
N ALA A 62 7.92 7.82 -0.57
CA ALA A 62 7.58 6.40 -0.49
C ALA A 62 6.98 5.88 -1.81
N MET A 63 6.06 6.64 -2.43
CA MET A 63 5.50 6.30 -3.75
C MET A 63 6.61 6.21 -4.81
N LEU A 64 7.46 7.25 -4.90
CA LEU A 64 8.53 7.31 -5.89
C LEU A 64 9.46 6.08 -5.82
N VAL A 65 9.85 5.69 -4.61
CA VAL A 65 10.74 4.55 -4.37
C VAL A 65 10.03 3.23 -4.61
N ALA A 66 8.80 3.09 -4.11
CA ALA A 66 8.03 1.86 -4.25
C ALA A 66 7.68 1.54 -5.70
N SER A 67 7.21 2.54 -6.46
CA SER A 67 6.89 2.39 -7.89
C SER A 67 8.11 1.97 -8.69
N TYR A 68 9.26 2.63 -8.49
CA TYR A 68 10.49 2.22 -9.17
C TYR A 68 10.92 0.79 -8.81
N GLY A 69 10.79 0.40 -7.54
CA GLY A 69 11.10 -0.97 -7.10
C GLY A 69 10.20 -2.05 -7.71
N ILE A 70 8.95 -1.70 -8.03
CA ILE A 70 8.00 -2.57 -8.74
C ILE A 70 8.44 -2.71 -10.19
N ASP A 71 8.77 -1.60 -10.86
CA ASP A 71 9.08 -1.56 -12.30
C ASP A 71 10.33 -2.35 -12.70
N ILE A 72 11.34 -2.42 -11.82
CA ILE A 72 12.65 -3.02 -12.16
C ILE A 72 12.74 -4.53 -11.94
N GLY A 73 11.67 -5.19 -11.49
CA GLY A 73 11.73 -6.59 -11.07
C GLY A 73 10.56 -7.45 -11.53
N PRO A 74 10.69 -8.78 -11.39
CA PRO A 74 9.61 -9.69 -11.71
C PRO A 74 8.47 -9.57 -10.69
N GLU A 75 7.27 -10.04 -11.06
CA GLU A 75 6.19 -10.27 -10.12
C GLU A 75 6.57 -11.37 -9.11
N ASP A 76 6.92 -10.94 -7.90
CA ASP A 76 7.30 -11.82 -6.80
C ASP A 76 6.83 -11.26 -5.44
N MET A 77 7.33 -11.88 -4.36
CA MET A 77 7.04 -11.45 -3.00
C MET A 77 7.49 -10.01 -2.73
N THR A 78 8.65 -9.60 -3.26
CA THR A 78 9.16 -8.24 -3.07
C THR A 78 8.29 -7.23 -3.82
N SER A 79 7.80 -7.55 -5.03
CA SER A 79 6.79 -6.72 -5.73
C SER A 79 5.53 -6.54 -4.91
N PHE A 80 5.00 -7.63 -4.37
CA PHE A 80 3.81 -7.58 -3.52
C PHE A 80 4.03 -6.67 -2.31
N LEU A 81 5.16 -6.81 -1.62
CA LEU A 81 5.48 -5.96 -0.47
C LEU A 81 5.70 -4.49 -0.84
N LEU A 82 6.31 -4.21 -2.00
CA LEU A 82 6.43 -2.84 -2.51
C LEU A 82 5.06 -2.23 -2.86
N MET A 83 4.15 -3.02 -3.43
CA MET A 83 2.77 -2.60 -3.67
C MET A 83 2.04 -2.28 -2.36
N GLU A 84 2.25 -3.06 -1.31
CA GLU A 84 1.68 -2.77 0.02
C GLU A 84 2.15 -1.42 0.59
N GLU A 85 3.43 -1.08 0.40
CA GLU A 85 3.96 0.24 0.76
C GLU A 85 3.43 1.36 -0.14
N LEU A 86 3.32 1.11 -1.45
CA LEU A 86 2.78 2.05 -2.42
C LEU A 86 1.31 2.38 -2.14
N ILE A 87 0.47 1.37 -1.87
CA ILE A 87 -0.94 1.55 -1.51
C ILE A 87 -1.07 2.45 -0.28
N THR A 88 -0.23 2.23 0.73
CA THR A 88 -0.24 3.07 1.93
C THR A 88 0.08 4.52 1.56
N ALA A 89 1.15 4.75 0.81
CA ALA A 89 1.56 6.09 0.42
C ALA A 89 0.52 6.81 -0.46
N LEU A 90 -0.10 6.10 -1.41
CA LEU A 90 -1.14 6.64 -2.29
C LEU A 90 -2.39 7.05 -1.50
N VAL A 91 -2.85 6.21 -0.57
CA VAL A 91 -4.03 6.50 0.26
C VAL A 91 -3.80 7.74 1.14
N GLU A 92 -2.66 7.80 1.82
CA GLU A 92 -2.33 8.94 2.68
C GLU A 92 -2.04 10.22 1.88
N SER A 93 -1.75 10.10 0.59
CA SER A 93 -1.65 11.22 -0.35
C SER A 93 -2.96 11.51 -1.10
N GLU A 94 -4.07 10.89 -0.69
CA GLU A 94 -5.42 11.03 -1.28
C GLU A 94 -5.51 10.63 -2.78
N GLN A 95 -4.56 9.83 -3.28
CA GLN A 95 -4.54 9.31 -4.64
C GLN A 95 -5.32 8.00 -4.74
N TYR A 96 -6.62 8.07 -4.46
CA TYR A 96 -7.46 6.90 -4.22
C TYR A 96 -7.71 6.01 -5.46
N GLU A 97 -7.77 6.60 -6.65
CA GLU A 97 -8.01 5.81 -7.87
C GLU A 97 -6.81 4.90 -8.18
N GLU A 98 -5.60 5.47 -8.18
CA GLU A 98 -4.37 4.71 -8.37
C GLU A 98 -4.16 3.71 -7.22
N ALA A 99 -4.49 4.09 -5.98
CA ALA A 99 -4.45 3.14 -4.86
C ALA A 99 -5.35 1.92 -5.10
N LYS A 100 -6.56 2.10 -5.65
CA LYS A 100 -7.46 0.98 -5.99
C LYS A 100 -6.86 0.09 -7.07
N GLU A 101 -6.31 0.66 -8.12
CA GLU A 101 -5.66 -0.10 -9.20
C GLU A 101 -4.53 -0.98 -8.64
N VAL A 102 -3.65 -0.40 -7.81
CA VAL A 102 -2.57 -1.15 -7.16
C VAL A 102 -3.11 -2.21 -6.19
N CYS A 103 -4.20 -1.93 -5.46
CA CYS A 103 -4.85 -2.94 -4.62
C CYS A 103 -5.31 -4.14 -5.44
N PHE A 104 -5.97 -3.94 -6.58
CA PHE A 104 -6.44 -5.04 -7.42
C PHE A 104 -5.30 -5.88 -7.96
N ILE A 105 -4.22 -5.26 -8.44
CA ILE A 105 -3.03 -5.97 -8.91
C ILE A 105 -2.42 -6.82 -7.78
N ALA A 106 -2.24 -6.24 -6.59
CA ALA A 106 -1.71 -6.97 -5.44
C ALA A 106 -2.60 -8.16 -5.04
N LEU A 107 -3.93 -8.01 -5.11
CA LEU A 107 -4.88 -9.09 -4.81
C LEU A 107 -4.85 -10.22 -5.85
N GLU A 108 -4.53 -9.94 -7.11
CA GLU A 108 -4.32 -10.96 -8.15
C GLU A 108 -3.01 -11.75 -7.94
N MET A 109 -2.00 -11.12 -7.35
CA MET A 109 -0.75 -11.79 -6.97
C MET A 109 -0.92 -12.71 -5.76
N PHE A 110 -1.82 -12.37 -4.83
CA PHE A 110 -1.94 -13.04 -3.54
C PHE A 110 -2.05 -14.57 -3.62
N PRO A 111 -2.92 -15.19 -4.46
CA PRO A 111 -3.05 -16.65 -4.51
C PRO A 111 -1.75 -17.38 -4.88
N LYS A 112 -0.86 -16.74 -5.65
CA LYS A 112 0.45 -17.31 -6.03
C LYS A 112 1.48 -17.19 -4.90
N LEU A 113 1.24 -16.30 -3.94
CA LEU A 113 2.16 -15.95 -2.86
C LEU A 113 1.68 -16.43 -1.48
N THR A 114 0.45 -16.94 -1.38
CA THR A 114 -0.22 -17.27 -0.11
C THR A 114 0.65 -18.14 0.79
N GLU A 115 1.22 -19.23 0.27
CA GLU A 115 2.07 -20.13 1.08
C GLU A 115 3.28 -19.40 1.67
N LYS A 116 3.99 -18.61 0.85
CA LYS A 116 5.16 -17.82 1.29
C LYS A 116 4.77 -16.74 2.30
N LEU A 117 3.63 -16.07 2.10
CA LEU A 117 3.10 -15.05 3.01
C LEU A 117 2.75 -15.64 4.37
N ILE A 118 2.12 -16.82 4.37
CA ILE A 118 1.76 -17.56 5.59
C ILE A 118 3.02 -18.02 6.33
N GLU A 119 4.00 -18.59 5.62
CA GLU A 119 5.27 -19.02 6.20
C GLU A 119 6.01 -17.83 6.84
N ALA A 120 6.14 -16.71 6.12
CA ALA A 120 6.76 -15.49 6.62
C ALA A 120 6.03 -14.87 7.82
N ASN A 121 4.75 -15.20 8.02
CA ASN A 121 3.91 -14.65 9.08
C ASN A 121 3.47 -15.72 10.10
N ASN A 122 4.41 -16.59 10.50
CA ASN A 122 4.24 -17.59 11.56
C ASN A 122 3.04 -18.52 11.35
N GLY A 123 2.83 -18.98 10.11
CA GLY A 123 1.76 -19.92 9.77
C GLY A 123 0.37 -19.27 9.68
N ASN A 124 0.27 -17.94 9.62
CA ASN A 124 -1.01 -17.23 9.55
C ASN A 124 -1.02 -16.24 8.39
N ILE A 125 -2.20 -15.95 7.84
CA ILE A 125 -2.35 -14.82 6.90
C ILE A 125 -2.03 -13.52 7.63
N PRO A 126 -1.26 -12.59 7.01
CA PRO A 126 -1.00 -11.29 7.60
C PRO A 126 -2.28 -10.56 8.01
N LYS A 127 -2.35 -10.18 9.30
CA LYS A 127 -3.49 -9.40 9.82
C LYS A 127 -3.53 -7.99 9.24
N LYS A 128 -2.38 -7.44 8.87
CA LYS A 128 -2.26 -6.15 8.18
C LYS A 128 -1.87 -6.43 6.74
N MET A 129 -2.79 -6.15 5.84
CA MET A 129 -2.55 -6.11 4.40
C MET A 129 -3.21 -4.84 3.87
N ALA A 130 -2.43 -3.97 3.25
CA ALA A 130 -2.88 -2.69 2.72
C ALA A 130 -3.91 -2.92 1.60
N CYS A 131 -3.61 -3.78 0.63
CA CYS A 131 -4.52 -4.10 -0.48
C CYS A 131 -5.90 -4.58 -0.03
N ARG A 132 -5.96 -5.37 1.06
CA ARG A 132 -7.23 -5.86 1.63
C ARG A 132 -7.97 -4.77 2.41
N ASN A 133 -7.27 -4.09 3.32
CA ASN A 133 -7.91 -3.18 4.26
C ASN A 133 -8.23 -1.84 3.59
N ARG A 134 -7.27 -1.25 2.87
CA ARG A 134 -7.43 0.07 2.24
C ARG A 134 -8.39 0.05 1.08
N LEU A 135 -8.49 -1.06 0.33
CA LEU A 135 -9.50 -1.15 -0.73
C LEU A 135 -10.93 -1.00 -0.16
N ILE A 136 -11.23 -1.65 0.97
CA ILE A 136 -12.52 -1.48 1.64
C ILE A 136 -12.68 -0.03 2.14
N ASP A 137 -11.64 0.54 2.75
CA ASP A 137 -11.68 1.92 3.23
C ASP A 137 -11.97 2.91 2.08
N ILE A 138 -11.37 2.72 0.90
CA ILE A 138 -11.60 3.57 -0.27
C ILE A 138 -13.02 3.38 -0.80
N VAL A 139 -13.43 2.12 -1.08
CA VAL A 139 -14.73 1.83 -1.68
C VAL A 139 -15.88 2.32 -0.79
N VAL A 140 -15.74 2.21 0.53
CA VAL A 140 -16.77 2.65 1.47
C VAL A 140 -16.65 4.13 1.81
N GLY A 141 -15.44 4.60 2.07
CA GLY A 141 -15.14 5.94 2.58
C GLY A 141 -15.13 7.01 1.49
N VAL A 142 -14.59 6.70 0.33
CA VAL A 142 -14.47 7.63 -0.79
C VAL A 142 -15.64 7.44 -1.75
N ASP A 143 -15.84 6.22 -2.23
CA ASP A 143 -16.83 5.94 -3.28
C ASP A 143 -18.26 5.81 -2.73
N GLY A 144 -18.41 5.45 -1.44
CA GLY A 144 -19.71 5.19 -0.82
C GLY A 144 -20.42 3.95 -1.35
N ASP A 145 -19.71 3.05 -2.02
CA ASP A 145 -20.26 1.84 -2.66
C ASP A 145 -20.23 0.64 -1.70
N TYR A 146 -21.17 0.63 -0.77
CA TYR A 146 -21.31 -0.45 0.21
C TYR A 146 -21.62 -1.81 -0.42
N ASP A 147 -22.35 -1.82 -1.54
CA ASP A 147 -22.77 -3.06 -2.19
C ASP A 147 -21.57 -3.71 -2.90
N PHE A 148 -20.65 -2.91 -3.47
CA PHE A 148 -19.38 -3.40 -3.97
C PHE A 148 -18.44 -3.85 -2.84
N ALA A 149 -18.36 -3.10 -1.74
CA ALA A 149 -17.58 -3.52 -0.57
C ALA A 149 -18.03 -4.88 -0.01
N GLU A 150 -19.34 -5.14 0.02
CA GLU A 150 -19.89 -6.45 0.41
C GLU A 150 -19.43 -7.57 -0.54
N ARG A 151 -19.50 -7.34 -1.86
CA ARG A 151 -18.99 -8.30 -2.86
C ARG A 151 -17.49 -8.56 -2.69
N LEU A 152 -16.69 -7.53 -2.42
CA LEU A 152 -15.24 -7.66 -2.18
C LEU A 152 -14.94 -8.51 -0.94
N LEU A 153 -15.71 -8.37 0.15
CA LEU A 153 -15.50 -9.20 1.34
C LEU A 153 -15.75 -10.69 1.06
N HIS A 154 -16.73 -11.03 0.23
CA HIS A 154 -16.94 -12.40 -0.21
C HIS A 154 -15.78 -12.90 -1.08
N ASP A 155 -15.33 -12.09 -2.05
CA ASP A 155 -14.19 -12.42 -2.91
C ASP A 155 -12.90 -12.61 -2.09
N PHE A 156 -12.69 -11.84 -1.02
CA PHE A 156 -11.56 -12.02 -0.11
C PHE A 156 -11.61 -13.37 0.61
N VAL A 157 -12.79 -13.88 0.97
CA VAL A 157 -12.92 -15.22 1.55
C VAL A 157 -12.60 -16.28 0.51
N ASP A 158 -13.14 -16.14 -0.71
CA ASP A 158 -12.92 -17.09 -1.80
C ASP A 158 -11.44 -17.18 -2.20
N LYS A 159 -10.71 -16.06 -2.13
CA LYS A 159 -9.26 -15.99 -2.37
C LYS A 159 -8.40 -16.40 -1.17
N GLY A 160 -9.02 -16.70 -0.02
CA GLY A 160 -8.29 -17.03 1.22
C GLY A 160 -7.49 -15.85 1.78
N ILE A 161 -7.93 -14.61 1.52
CA ILE A 161 -7.36 -13.34 2.02
C ILE A 161 -8.02 -12.92 3.35
N LEU A 162 -9.27 -13.36 3.53
CA LEU A 162 -10.09 -13.19 4.72
C LEU A 162 -10.56 -14.58 5.19
N GLN A 163 -10.51 -14.83 6.50
CA GLN A 163 -11.05 -16.08 7.04
C GLN A 163 -12.58 -16.05 7.01
N PRO A 164 -13.27 -17.17 6.68
CA PRO A 164 -14.74 -17.23 6.63
C PRO A 164 -15.42 -16.76 7.92
N GLU A 165 -14.80 -17.00 9.07
CA GLU A 165 -15.33 -16.62 10.39
C GLU A 165 -15.35 -15.08 10.57
N GLU A 166 -14.41 -14.37 9.95
CA GLU A 166 -14.31 -12.91 10.02
C GLU A 166 -15.33 -12.20 9.13
N LEU A 167 -15.85 -12.87 8.08
CA LEU A 167 -16.76 -12.28 7.11
C LEU A 167 -18.01 -11.67 7.77
N SER A 168 -18.64 -12.43 8.67
CA SER A 168 -19.86 -11.98 9.37
C SER A 168 -19.63 -10.69 10.17
N LEU A 169 -18.48 -10.57 10.82
CA LEU A 169 -18.10 -9.39 11.60
C LEU A 169 -17.85 -8.19 10.68
N ARG A 170 -17.16 -8.40 9.55
CA ARG A 170 -16.88 -7.35 8.56
C ARG A 170 -18.16 -6.84 7.90
N LEU A 171 -19.08 -7.73 7.52
CA LEU A 171 -20.39 -7.35 6.97
C LEU A 171 -21.23 -6.54 7.98
N ASN A 172 -21.22 -6.93 9.26
CA ASN A 172 -21.89 -6.16 10.30
C ASN A 172 -21.26 -4.78 10.49
N SER A 173 -19.93 -4.67 10.43
CA SER A 173 -19.23 -3.39 10.48
C SER A 173 -19.63 -2.48 9.31
N LEU A 174 -19.74 -3.01 8.09
CA LEU A 174 -20.23 -2.25 6.92
C LEU A 174 -21.66 -1.73 7.14
N LYS A 175 -22.57 -2.56 7.65
CA LYS A 175 -23.95 -2.18 7.93
C LYS A 175 -24.03 -1.05 8.97
N ILE A 176 -23.28 -1.18 10.06
CA ILE A 176 -23.21 -0.15 11.11
C ILE A 176 -22.69 1.16 10.52
N HIS A 177 -21.61 1.11 9.75
CA HIS A 177 -21.03 2.31 9.12
C HIS A 177 -22.01 2.99 8.15
N ARG A 178 -22.75 2.20 7.33
CA ARG A 178 -23.79 2.72 6.43
C ARG A 178 -24.90 3.46 7.18
N LEU A 179 -25.34 2.91 8.31
CA LEU A 179 -26.36 3.54 9.16
C LEU A 179 -25.86 4.84 9.80
N GLN A 180 -24.61 4.86 10.29
CA GLN A 180 -24.00 6.07 10.86
C GLN A 180 -23.92 7.19 9.84
N ARG A 181 -23.40 6.91 8.64
CA ARG A 181 -23.38 7.87 7.51
C ARG A 181 -24.77 8.40 7.16
N GLY A 182 -25.76 7.53 7.08
CA GLY A 182 -27.14 7.92 6.81
C GLY A 182 -27.72 8.84 7.88
N PHE A 183 -27.43 8.54 9.15
CA PHE A 183 -27.82 9.39 10.27
C PHE A 183 -27.15 10.76 10.19
N ASP A 184 -25.82 10.81 10.04
CA ASP A 184 -25.06 12.08 9.97
C ASP A 184 -25.57 13.00 8.84
N MET A 185 -25.94 12.42 7.69
CA MET A 185 -26.52 13.15 6.57
C MET A 185 -27.88 13.77 6.90
N ILE A 186 -28.72 13.08 7.69
CA ILE A 186 -30.03 13.60 8.13
C ILE A 186 -29.85 14.80 9.08
N PHE A 187 -28.85 14.77 9.97
CA PHE A 187 -28.63 15.83 10.96
C PHE A 187 -27.77 17.00 10.45
N THR A 188 -27.11 16.86 9.30
CA THR A 188 -26.38 17.94 8.62
C THR A 188 -27.24 18.72 7.61
N LEU A 189 -28.44 18.24 7.27
CA LEU A 189 -29.43 18.97 6.47
C LEU A 189 -29.95 20.18 7.27
N ARG A 190 -29.33 21.36 7.08
CA ARG A 190 -29.94 22.62 7.50
C ARG A 190 -31.14 22.92 6.59
N PRO A 191 -32.34 23.16 7.13
CA PRO A 191 -33.45 23.64 6.30
C PRO A 191 -33.02 24.95 5.62
N LYS A 192 -33.29 25.08 4.32
CA LYS A 192 -33.16 26.37 3.63
C LYS A 192 -34.04 27.38 4.35
N GLU A 193 -33.43 28.40 4.94
CA GLU A 193 -34.14 29.60 5.35
C GLU A 193 -34.72 30.23 4.07
N ASN A 194 -36.05 30.18 3.94
CA ASN A 194 -36.80 30.89 2.90
C ASN A 194 -37.00 32.34 3.32
#